data_AF-A0A1H7XH92-F1
#
_entry.id   AF-A0A1H7XH92-F1
#
_cell.length_a   1.000
_cell.length_b   1.000
_cell.length_c   1.000
_cell.angle_alpha   90.00
_cell.angle_beta   90.00
_cell.angle_gamma   90.00
#
_symmetry.space_group_name_H-M   'P 1'
#
loop_
_entity.id
_entity.type
_entity.pdbx_description
1 polymer ?
#
loop_
_entity_poly.entity_id
_entity_poly.type
_entity_poly.pdbx_seq_one_letter_code
_entity_poly.pdbx_strand_id
1 'polypeptide(L)'
;MKEQLTTKYTQREGVLLRKVSDAGDYVDFLHDRVSSGWREWPDRLAWWLWPLLLPGILWLFLNAGPLLRRWDETAAVADIGLLSHVMLALLSGLLFWLLAIWLVIKFFPIIFQSLNTWQQCSIYLAAFLSLFWGWVVVLVGMV
;
A
#
# COMPACT_ATOMS: atom_id res chain seq x y z
N MET A 1 22.82 -25.30 23.87
CA MET A 1 23.92 -24.57 23.21
C MET A 1 23.84 -23.14 23.73
N LYS A 2 24.71 -22.78 24.69
CA LYS A 2 24.64 -21.50 25.43
C LYS A 2 25.49 -20.47 24.71
N GLU A 3 24.83 -19.46 24.15
CA GLU A 3 25.47 -18.33 23.46
C GLU A 3 26.12 -17.42 24.53
N GLN A 4 27.45 -17.35 24.52
CA GLN A 4 28.22 -16.52 25.44
C GLN A 4 28.22 -15.07 24.95
N LEU A 5 27.38 -14.24 25.57
CA LEU A 5 27.41 -12.79 25.44
C LEU A 5 28.72 -12.25 26.04
N THR A 6 29.67 -11.87 25.18
CA THR A 6 30.92 -11.22 25.56
C THR A 6 30.68 -9.75 25.89
N THR A 7 30.40 -9.45 27.15
CA THR A 7 30.29 -8.07 27.65
C THR A 7 31.64 -7.37 27.69
N LYS A 8 31.83 -6.33 26.87
CA LYS A 8 32.95 -5.39 26.98
C LYS A 8 32.62 -4.29 28.00
N TYR A 9 33.53 -4.08 28.95
CA TYR A 9 33.42 -3.01 29.95
C TYR A 9 34.28 -1.82 29.53
N THR A 10 33.71 -0.62 29.56
CA THR A 10 34.46 0.63 29.36
C THR A 10 34.40 1.43 30.66
N GLN A 11 35.56 1.69 31.25
CA GLN A 11 35.69 2.40 32.52
C GLN A 11 35.95 3.88 32.25
N ARG A 12 34.97 4.74 32.55
CA ARG A 12 35.19 6.18 32.72
C ARG A 12 34.75 6.57 34.13
N GLU A 13 35.66 7.22 34.85
CA GLU A 13 35.37 7.97 36.09
C GLU A 13 34.72 7.16 37.23
N GLY A 14 35.28 5.99 37.56
CA GLY A 14 35.00 5.32 38.84
C GLY A 14 33.58 4.75 39.01
N VAL A 15 32.70 4.87 38.01
CA VAL A 15 31.37 4.26 38.01
C VAL A 15 31.36 3.11 37.00
N LEU A 16 31.20 1.88 37.50
CA LEU A 16 30.98 0.69 36.66
C LEU A 16 29.55 0.75 36.08
N LEU A 17 29.39 1.48 34.97
CA LEU A 17 28.16 1.41 34.20
C LEU A 17 28.12 0.08 33.46
N ARG A 18 27.24 -0.83 33.91
CA ARG A 18 26.88 -2.03 33.17
C ARG A 18 26.21 -1.57 31.87
N LYS A 19 26.91 -1.65 30.74
CA LYS A 19 26.31 -1.51 29.41
C LYS A 19 25.33 -2.68 29.22
N VAL A 20 24.08 -2.49 29.64
CA VAL A 20 22.97 -3.41 29.35
C VAL A 20 22.58 -3.17 27.90
N SER A 21 23.35 -3.80 27.00
CA SER A 21 23.39 -3.58 25.55
C SER A 21 23.67 -2.12 25.13
N ASP A 22 24.29 -1.92 23.97
CA ASP A 22 24.39 -0.59 23.40
C ASP A 22 22.97 -0.10 23.12
N ALA A 23 22.55 1.02 23.72
CA ALA A 23 21.24 1.59 23.42
C ALA A 23 21.11 1.93 21.92
N GLY A 24 22.23 2.07 21.22
CA GLY A 24 22.31 2.14 19.76
C GLY A 24 21.78 0.88 19.06
N ASP A 25 22.14 -0.31 19.54
CA ASP A 25 21.68 -1.58 18.94
C ASP A 25 20.17 -1.78 19.06
N TYR A 26 19.53 -1.28 20.13
CA TYR A 26 18.08 -1.38 20.28
C TYR A 26 17.33 -0.41 19.36
N VAL A 27 17.85 0.82 19.20
CA VAL A 27 17.29 1.80 18.26
C VAL A 27 17.48 1.31 16.82
N ASP A 28 18.65 0.79 16.48
CA ASP A 28 18.93 0.23 15.15
C ASP A 28 18.10 -1.04 14.88
N PHE A 29 17.94 -1.93 15.86
CA PHE A 29 17.05 -3.09 15.75
C PHE A 29 15.58 -2.69 15.55
N LEU A 30 15.10 -1.67 16.26
CA LEU A 30 13.75 -1.14 16.04
C LEU A 30 13.63 -0.47 14.67
N HIS A 31 14.66 0.26 14.23
CA HIS A 31 14.70 0.88 12.91
C HIS A 31 14.73 -0.18 11.79
N ASP A 32 15.46 -1.28 11.98
CA ASP A 32 15.52 -2.42 11.06
C ASP A 32 14.20 -3.19 11.05
N ARG A 33 13.56 -3.42 12.21
CA ARG A 33 12.24 -4.07 12.26
C ARG A 33 11.13 -3.22 11.66
N VAL A 34 11.16 -1.91 11.88
CA VAL A 34 10.20 -0.99 11.28
C VAL A 34 10.45 -0.90 9.79
N SER A 35 11.70 -0.78 9.33
CA SER A 35 12.04 -0.71 7.91
C SER A 35 11.80 -2.03 7.16
N SER A 36 11.98 -3.19 7.82
CA SER A 36 11.66 -4.50 7.26
C SER A 36 10.16 -4.79 7.28
N GLY A 37 9.43 -4.27 8.28
CA GLY A 37 7.99 -4.47 8.44
C GLY A 37 7.16 -3.94 7.27
N TRP A 38 7.57 -2.84 6.63
CA TRP A 38 6.91 -2.34 5.41
C TRP A 38 7.17 -3.22 4.18
N ARG A 39 8.21 -4.06 4.21
CA ARG A 39 8.61 -4.96 3.11
C ARG A 39 7.91 -6.32 3.15
N GLU A 40 7.22 -6.61 4.26
CA GLU A 40 6.62 -7.92 4.56
C GLU A 40 5.09 -7.88 4.74
N TRP A 41 4.43 -6.76 4.41
CA TRP A 41 2.97 -6.75 4.15
C TRP A 41 2.64 -7.71 2.99
N PRO A 42 1.40 -8.21 2.83
CA PRO A 42 1.11 -9.49 2.17
C PRO A 42 1.20 -9.40 0.63
N ASP A 43 2.37 -9.05 0.12
CA ASP A 43 2.65 -8.79 -1.28
C ASP A 43 2.76 -10.09 -2.08
N ARG A 44 3.22 -11.18 -1.47
CA ARG A 44 3.36 -12.44 -2.23
C ARG A 44 2.05 -13.11 -2.61
N LEU A 45 0.93 -12.82 -1.95
CA LEU A 45 -0.36 -13.41 -2.32
C LEU A 45 -1.20 -12.45 -3.16
N ALA A 46 -1.24 -11.16 -2.78
CA ALA A 46 -2.00 -10.14 -3.50
C ALA A 46 -1.47 -9.88 -4.91
N TRP A 47 -0.14 -9.91 -5.12
CA TRP A 47 0.45 -9.61 -6.42
C TRP A 47 0.11 -10.62 -7.53
N TRP A 48 -0.10 -11.89 -7.17
CA TRP A 48 -0.51 -12.92 -8.13
C TRP A 48 -2.01 -12.89 -8.41
N LEU A 49 -2.80 -12.35 -7.49
CA LEU A 49 -4.25 -12.21 -7.66
C LEU A 49 -4.58 -11.03 -8.60
N TRP A 50 -3.79 -9.96 -8.60
CA TRP A 50 -4.00 -8.80 -9.47
C TRP A 50 -4.13 -9.10 -10.97
N PRO A 51 -3.22 -9.88 -11.60
CA PRO A 51 -3.35 -10.24 -13.01
C PRO A 51 -4.55 -11.15 -13.30
N LEU A 52 -5.20 -11.73 -12.28
CA LEU A 52 -6.45 -12.47 -12.43
C LEU A 52 -7.68 -11.59 -12.19
N LEU A 53 -7.58 -10.67 -11.23
CA LEU A 53 -8.68 -9.83 -10.76
C LEU A 53 -9.03 -8.72 -11.77
N LEU A 54 -8.02 -8.09 -12.37
CA LEU A 54 -8.20 -7.08 -13.42
C LEU A 54 -8.98 -7.62 -14.65
N PRO A 55 -8.53 -8.70 -15.31
CA PRO A 55 -9.28 -9.26 -16.43
C PRO A 55 -10.62 -9.85 -15.99
N GLY A 56 -10.74 -10.36 -14.76
CA GLY A 56 -12.01 -10.84 -14.21
C GLY A 56 -13.06 -9.74 -14.08
N ILE A 57 -12.69 -8.59 -13.51
CA ILE A 57 -13.58 -7.42 -13.40
C ILE A 57 -13.90 -6.86 -14.79
N LEU A 58 -12.91 -6.79 -15.69
CA LEU A 58 -13.13 -6.32 -17.05
C LEU A 58 -14.08 -7.23 -17.83
N TRP A 59 -13.93 -8.54 -17.68
CA TRP A 59 -14.82 -9.53 -18.28
C TRP A 59 -16.23 -9.44 -17.71
N LEU A 60 -16.38 -9.27 -16.39
CA LEU A 60 -17.67 -9.05 -15.74
C LEU A 60 -18.33 -7.76 -16.25
N PHE A 61 -17.58 -6.67 -16.39
CA PHE A 61 -18.08 -5.41 -16.94
C PHE A 61 -18.60 -5.57 -18.37
N LEU A 62 -17.84 -6.23 -19.24
CA LEU A 62 -18.24 -6.50 -20.63
C LEU A 62 -19.48 -7.41 -20.72
N ASN A 63 -19.63 -8.34 -19.78
CA ASN A 63 -20.74 -9.28 -19.75
C ASN A 63 -21.91 -8.83 -18.84
N ALA A 64 -21.82 -7.68 -18.17
CA ALA A 64 -22.80 -7.24 -17.19
C ALA A 64 -24.20 -7.11 -17.81
N GLY A 65 -24.32 -6.55 -19.01
CA GLY A 65 -25.59 -6.43 -19.73
C GLY A 65 -26.22 -7.79 -20.08
N PRO A 66 -25.50 -8.69 -20.78
CA PRO A 66 -26.00 -10.04 -21.06
C PRO A 66 -26.32 -10.87 -19.81
N LEU A 67 -25.51 -10.74 -18.75
CA LEU A 67 -25.72 -11.43 -17.47
C LEU A 67 -27.01 -10.93 -16.79
N LEU A 68 -27.23 -9.62 -16.75
CA LEU A 68 -28.46 -9.06 -16.17
C LEU A 68 -29.70 -9.53 -16.93
N ARG A 69 -29.67 -9.47 -18.27
CA ARG A 69 -30.79 -9.88 -19.11
C ARG A 69 -31.15 -11.36 -18.98
N ARG A 70 -30.19 -12.22 -18.62
CA ARG A 70 -30.46 -13.63 -18.35
C ARG A 70 -31.12 -13.87 -16.98
N TRP A 71 -30.88 -12.99 -16.03
CA TRP A 71 -31.49 -13.08 -14.69
C TRP A 71 -32.84 -12.38 -14.61
N ASP A 72 -32.98 -11.27 -15.33
CA ASP A 72 -34.21 -10.52 -15.43
C ASP A 72 -34.36 -9.97 -16.86
N GLU A 73 -35.27 -10.55 -17.62
CA GLU A 73 -35.59 -10.12 -18.98
C GLU A 73 -36.27 -8.75 -19.01
N THR A 74 -36.81 -8.28 -17.88
CA THR A 74 -37.47 -6.98 -17.74
C THR A 74 -36.55 -5.87 -17.24
N ALA A 75 -35.28 -6.19 -16.94
CA ALA A 75 -34.32 -5.22 -16.45
C ALA A 75 -34.21 -4.01 -17.38
N ALA A 76 -34.43 -2.82 -16.81
CA ALA A 76 -34.42 -1.59 -17.58
C ALA A 76 -32.99 -1.28 -18.07
N VAL A 77 -32.89 -0.60 -19.21
CA VAL A 77 -31.58 -0.14 -19.74
C VAL A 77 -30.85 0.74 -18.72
N ALA A 78 -31.60 1.47 -17.89
CA ALA A 78 -31.07 2.29 -16.79
C ALA A 78 -30.33 1.45 -15.74
N ASP A 79 -30.82 0.25 -15.39
CA ASP A 79 -30.21 -0.61 -14.37
C ASP A 79 -28.89 -1.21 -14.86
N ILE A 80 -28.84 -1.56 -16.14
CA ILE A 80 -27.61 -2.00 -16.82
C ILE A 80 -26.59 -0.85 -16.85
N GLY A 81 -27.06 0.38 -17.12
CA GLY A 81 -26.26 1.60 -17.04
C GLY A 81 -25.67 1.81 -15.66
N LEU A 82 -26.49 1.74 -14.61
CA LEU A 82 -26.06 1.89 -13.23
C LEU A 82 -25.02 0.82 -12.83
N LEU A 83 -25.28 -0.45 -13.16
CA LEU A 83 -24.35 -1.53 -12.81
C LEU A 83 -23.00 -1.38 -13.52
N SER A 84 -23.02 -1.01 -14.80
CA SER A 84 -21.78 -0.75 -15.55
C SER A 84 -21.00 0.43 -14.98
N HIS A 85 -21.66 1.50 -14.52
CA HIS A 85 -21.00 2.62 -13.83
C HIS A 85 -20.38 2.19 -12.50
N VAL A 86 -21.09 1.41 -11.69
CA VAL A 86 -20.55 0.87 -10.43
C VAL A 86 -19.33 -0.01 -10.67
N MET A 87 -19.36 -0.86 -11.70
CA MET A 87 -18.20 -1.67 -12.07
C MET A 87 -17.03 -0.82 -12.59
N LEU A 88 -17.32 0.23 -13.37
CA LEU A 88 -16.29 1.15 -13.86
C LEU A 88 -15.63 1.92 -12.71
N ALA A 89 -16.40 2.36 -11.72
CA ALA A 89 -15.90 2.97 -10.50
C ALA A 89 -15.02 2.00 -9.72
N LEU A 90 -15.48 0.77 -9.47
CA LEU A 90 -14.66 -0.23 -8.80
C LEU A 90 -13.34 -0.50 -9.54
N LEU A 91 -13.39 -0.63 -10.87
CA LEU A 91 -12.22 -0.87 -11.70
C LEU A 91 -11.23 0.30 -11.64
N SER A 92 -11.72 1.54 -11.75
CA SER A 92 -10.86 2.72 -11.69
C SER A 92 -10.23 2.87 -10.32
N GLY A 93 -10.95 2.54 -9.24
CA GLY A 93 -10.45 2.67 -7.87
C GLY A 93 -9.36 1.64 -7.59
N LEU A 94 -9.57 0.44 -8.11
CA LEU A 94 -8.59 -0.64 -8.08
C LEU A 94 -7.30 -0.30 -8.83
N LEU A 95 -7.43 0.25 -10.05
CA LEU A 95 -6.29 0.72 -10.85
C LEU A 95 -5.54 1.84 -10.14
N PHE A 96 -6.28 2.77 -9.54
CA PHE A 96 -5.72 3.90 -8.82
C PHE A 96 -4.95 3.45 -7.56
N TRP A 97 -5.51 2.48 -6.81
CA TRP A 97 -4.84 1.85 -5.68
C TRP A 97 -3.56 1.13 -6.11
N LEU A 98 -3.58 0.41 -7.24
CA LEU A 98 -2.41 -0.24 -7.79
C LEU A 98 -1.31 0.77 -8.15
N LEU A 99 -1.69 1.88 -8.77
CA LEU A 99 -0.78 2.97 -9.11
C LEU A 99 -0.13 3.56 -7.85
N ALA A 100 -0.90 3.75 -6.78
CA ALA A 100 -0.39 4.22 -5.49
C ALA A 100 0.66 3.27 -4.91
N ILE A 101 0.34 1.98 -4.83
CA ILE A 101 1.25 0.96 -4.31
C ILE A 101 2.53 0.92 -5.15
N TRP A 102 2.40 0.95 -6.48
CA TRP A 102 3.55 0.95 -7.37
C TRP A 102 4.43 2.19 -7.18
N LEU A 103 3.83 3.38 -7.03
CA LEU A 103 4.55 4.61 -6.73
C LEU A 103 5.32 4.48 -5.40
N VAL A 104 4.66 3.94 -4.38
CA VAL A 104 5.29 3.72 -3.07
C VAL A 104 6.48 2.78 -3.20
N ILE A 105 6.29 1.58 -3.75
CA ILE A 105 7.34 0.57 -3.82
C ILE A 105 8.53 1.03 -4.67
N LYS A 106 8.26 1.75 -5.77
CA LYS A 106 9.32 2.15 -6.71
C LYS A 106 10.07 3.41 -6.25
N PHE A 107 9.35 4.43 -5.79
CA PHE A 107 9.94 5.73 -5.53
C PHE A 107 10.23 5.98 -4.06
N PHE A 108 9.47 5.42 -3.12
CA PHE A 108 9.72 5.65 -1.69
C PHE A 108 11.10 5.19 -1.23
N PRO A 109 11.63 4.00 -1.56
CA PRO A 109 12.95 3.60 -1.06
C PRO A 109 14.08 4.52 -1.53
N ILE A 110 13.95 5.13 -2.72
CA ILE A 110 14.95 6.05 -3.29
C ILE A 110 14.86 7.43 -2.63
N ILE A 111 13.63 7.87 -2.36
CA ILE A 111 13.32 9.22 -1.88
C ILE A 111 13.44 9.31 -0.35
N PHE A 112 13.13 8.24 0.39
CA PHE A 112 13.08 8.26 1.86
C PHE A 112 14.45 8.32 2.52
N GLN A 113 15.48 7.73 1.92
CA GLN A 113 16.81 7.65 2.54
C GLN A 113 17.52 9.01 2.61
N SER A 114 17.10 10.00 1.82
CA SER A 114 17.78 11.29 1.70
C SER A 114 16.97 12.48 2.21
N LEU A 115 15.74 12.26 2.68
CA LEU A 115 14.82 13.34 3.07
C LEU A 115 14.61 13.45 4.57
N ASN A 116 14.47 14.69 5.03
CA ASN A 116 14.04 14.98 6.40
C ASN A 116 12.59 14.54 6.64
N THR A 117 12.24 14.22 7.89
CA THR A 117 10.90 13.73 8.29
C THR A 117 9.77 14.64 7.83
N TRP A 118 9.96 15.97 7.86
CA TRP A 118 8.98 16.93 7.36
C TRP A 118 8.75 16.84 5.85
N GLN A 119 9.79 16.57 5.06
CA GLN A 119 9.67 16.39 3.61
C GLN A 119 8.98 15.07 3.28
N GLN A 120 9.25 14.01 4.04
CA GLN A 120 8.56 12.73 3.93
C GLN A 120 7.05 12.88 4.20
N CYS A 121 6.66 13.60 5.26
CA CYS A 121 5.25 13.92 5.54
C CYS A 121 4.58 14.69 4.40
N SER A 122 5.24 15.72 3.86
CA SER A 122 4.69 16.51 2.75
C SER A 122 4.48 15.69 1.48
N ILE A 123 5.39 14.76 1.16
CA ILE A 123 5.26 13.88 0.00
C ILE A 123 4.12 12.89 0.20
N TYR A 124 3.99 12.29 1.39
CA TYR A 124 2.84 11.43 1.72
C TYR A 124 1.52 12.19 1.58
N LEU A 125 1.44 13.41 2.13
CA LEU A 125 0.25 14.24 2.06
C LEU A 125 -0.09 14.60 0.61
N ALA A 126 0.90 14.99 -0.20
CA ALA A 126 0.72 15.35 -1.59
C ALA A 126 0.28 14.14 -2.44
N ALA A 127 0.90 12.98 -2.24
CA ALA A 127 0.49 11.73 -2.88
C ALA A 127 -0.95 11.39 -2.51
N PHE A 128 -1.31 11.46 -1.23
CA PHE A 128 -2.66 11.20 -0.74
C PHE A 128 -3.69 12.19 -1.31
N LEU A 129 -3.37 13.48 -1.37
CA LEU A 129 -4.25 14.49 -1.98
C LEU A 129 -4.43 14.25 -3.47
N SER A 130 -3.36 13.93 -4.20
CA SER A 130 -3.42 13.61 -5.62
C SER A 130 -4.28 12.36 -5.87
N LEU A 131 -4.16 11.36 -5.00
CA LEU A 131 -4.99 10.15 -4.97
C LEU A 131 -6.47 10.47 -4.78
N PHE A 132 -6.78 11.27 -3.76
CA PHE A 132 -8.15 11.69 -3.46
C PHE A 132 -8.76 12.47 -4.63
N TRP A 133 -8.05 13.46 -5.17
CA TRP A 133 -8.56 14.28 -6.27
C TRP A 133 -8.68 13.51 -7.58
N GLY A 134 -7.76 12.59 -7.86
CA GLY A 134 -7.89 11.69 -9.02
C GLY A 134 -9.16 10.85 -8.95
N TRP A 135 -9.48 10.32 -7.77
CA TRP A 135 -10.73 9.61 -7.53
C TRP A 135 -11.98 10.48 -7.73
N VAL A 136 -11.96 11.71 -7.19
CA VAL A 136 -13.05 12.68 -7.36
C VAL A 136 -13.26 13.02 -8.83
N VAL A 137 -12.19 13.25 -9.60
CA VAL A 137 -12.29 13.54 -11.05
C VAL A 137 -12.92 12.38 -11.80
N VAL A 138 -12.55 11.14 -11.46
CA VAL A 138 -13.14 9.95 -12.07
C VAL A 138 -14.64 9.85 -11.76
N LEU A 139 -15.04 10.10 -10.50
CA LEU A 139 -16.45 10.09 -10.12
C LEU A 139 -17.24 11.22 -10.80
N VAL A 140 -16.66 12.42 -10.91
CA VAL A 140 -17.31 13.55 -11.60
C VAL A 140 -17.43 13.29 -13.09
N GLY A 141 -16.43 12.67 -13.72
CA GLY A 141 -16.49 12.28 -15.14
C GLY A 141 -17.47 11.13 -15.45
N MET A 142 -18.00 10.48 -14.41
CA MET A 142 -19.05 9.45 -14.52
C MET A 142 -20.47 10.01 -14.37
N VAL A 143 -20.63 11.31 -14.06
CA VAL A 143 -21.92 12.03 -14.00
C VAL A 143 -22.20 12.69 -15.33
#